data_AF-A0A7X7X850-F1
#
_entry.id   AF-A0A7X7X850-F1
#
_cell.length_a   1.000
_cell.length_b   1.000
_cell.length_c   1.000
_cell.angle_alpha   90.00
_cell.angle_beta   90.00
_cell.angle_gamma   90.00
#
_symmetry.space_group_name_H-M   'P 1'
#
loop_
_entity.id
_entity.type
_entity.pdbx_description
1 polymer ?
#
loop_
_entity_poly.entity_id
_entity_poly.type
_entity_poly.pdbx_seq_one_letter_code
_entity_poly.pdbx_strand_id
1 'polypeptide(L)'
;MTDNRQEPPERCFDNVDEVIEYLAACGWVARKSTVYRHRKEGKFLPKENGKYRQKDIDRYARSFLREAETGQKIKALEDQLQRKKLEQELKNLELEHERKKFQHDKELGKYIEREKMEIELAARAGILEAGLKHWVQSRAADWIRAVGGDVRKAGELINVMIRDLDEHINNYAQAKEYELVIDGEEETERDDNIAN
;
A
#
# COMPACT_ATOMS: atom_id res chain seq x y z
N MET A 1 -22.64 -59.78 -8.01
CA MET A 1 -23.82 -58.92 -8.17
C MET A 1 -23.32 -57.57 -8.65
N THR A 2 -23.50 -57.28 -9.93
CA THR A 2 -23.11 -56.02 -10.56
C THR A 2 -24.05 -54.91 -10.09
N ASP A 3 -23.50 -53.93 -9.38
CA ASP A 3 -24.15 -52.69 -8.95
C ASP A 3 -24.51 -51.88 -10.20
N ASN A 4 -25.75 -52.09 -10.67
CA ASN A 4 -26.32 -51.47 -11.84
C ASN A 4 -26.76 -50.05 -11.48
N ARG A 5 -25.79 -49.13 -11.38
CA ARG A 5 -26.07 -47.69 -11.30
C ARG A 5 -26.63 -47.25 -12.65
N GLN A 6 -27.94 -47.32 -12.79
CA GLN A 6 -28.63 -46.66 -13.88
C GLN A 6 -28.43 -45.14 -13.72
N GLU A 7 -27.46 -44.59 -14.44
CA GLU A 7 -27.39 -43.15 -14.68
C GLU A 7 -28.75 -42.71 -15.24
N PRO A 8 -29.35 -41.60 -14.75
CA PRO A 8 -30.62 -41.11 -15.27
C PRO A 8 -30.52 -40.94 -16.80
N PRO A 9 -31.58 -41.22 -17.58
CA PRO A 9 -31.51 -41.22 -19.03
C PRO A 9 -30.98 -39.87 -19.53
N GLU A 10 -29.78 -39.90 -20.12
CA GLU A 10 -29.09 -38.69 -20.59
C GLU A 10 -29.95 -38.06 -21.69
N ARG A 11 -30.48 -36.85 -21.44
CA ARG A 11 -31.39 -36.18 -22.38
C ARG A 11 -30.66 -35.98 -23.70
N CYS A 12 -31.28 -36.45 -24.77
CA CYS A 12 -30.78 -36.32 -26.12
C CYS A 12 -31.74 -35.48 -26.95
N PHE A 13 -31.21 -34.67 -27.86
CA PHE A 13 -31.98 -33.87 -28.82
C PHE A 13 -31.84 -34.50 -30.21
N ASP A 14 -32.95 -34.55 -30.94
CA ASP A 14 -33.00 -35.22 -32.24
C ASP A 14 -32.58 -34.29 -33.39
N ASN A 15 -32.71 -32.99 -33.20
CA ASN A 15 -32.37 -31.99 -34.21
C ASN A 15 -31.76 -30.72 -33.59
N VAL A 16 -31.25 -29.84 -34.46
CA VAL A 16 -30.56 -28.61 -34.06
C VAL A 16 -31.54 -27.56 -33.52
N ASP A 17 -32.81 -27.59 -33.94
CA ASP A 17 -33.82 -26.64 -33.47
C ASP A 17 -34.20 -26.94 -32.00
N GLU A 18 -34.34 -28.22 -31.61
CA GLU A 18 -34.50 -28.63 -30.22
C GLU A 18 -33.32 -28.21 -29.34
N VAL A 19 -32.09 -28.27 -29.88
CA VAL A 19 -30.89 -27.77 -29.21
C VAL A 19 -30.98 -26.25 -29.00
N ILE A 20 -31.46 -25.50 -29.98
CA ILE A 20 -31.63 -24.04 -29.89
C ILE A 20 -32.68 -23.68 -28.82
N GLU A 21 -33.82 -24.37 -28.80
CA GLU A 21 -34.87 -24.16 -27.81
C GLU A 21 -34.39 -24.47 -26.40
N TYR A 22 -33.70 -25.61 -26.22
CA TYR A 22 -33.09 -25.96 -24.94
C TYR A 22 -32.08 -24.90 -24.48
N LEU A 23 -31.17 -24.46 -25.35
CA LEU A 23 -30.17 -23.46 -25.01
C LEU A 23 -30.81 -22.10 -24.64
N ALA A 24 -31.86 -21.70 -25.35
CA ALA A 24 -32.61 -20.48 -25.03
C ALA A 24 -33.33 -20.59 -23.68
N ALA A 25 -33.97 -21.73 -23.40
CA ALA A 25 -34.61 -22.01 -22.11
C ALA A 25 -33.61 -22.04 -20.94
N CYS A 26 -32.38 -22.47 -21.20
CA CYS A 26 -31.27 -22.43 -20.25
C CYS A 26 -30.57 -21.06 -20.16
N GLY A 27 -31.12 -20.01 -20.78
CA GLY A 27 -30.60 -18.64 -20.65
C GLY A 27 -29.39 -18.32 -21.53
N TRP A 28 -29.13 -19.08 -22.60
CA TRP A 28 -28.06 -18.79 -23.55
C TRP A 28 -28.56 -17.98 -24.76
N VAL A 29 -27.70 -17.13 -25.30
CA VAL A 29 -27.97 -16.40 -26.56
C VAL A 29 -27.75 -17.34 -27.75
N ALA A 30 -28.74 -18.17 -28.05
CA ALA A 30 -28.72 -19.20 -29.09
C ALA A 30 -29.43 -18.76 -30.38
N ARG A 31 -28.88 -17.78 -31.11
CA ARG A 31 -29.44 -17.36 -32.42
C ARG A 31 -29.29 -18.49 -33.44
N LYS A 32 -30.38 -18.83 -34.17
CA LYS A 32 -30.38 -19.89 -35.20
C LYS A 32 -29.16 -19.83 -36.13
N SER A 33 -28.91 -18.68 -36.76
CA SER A 33 -27.76 -18.49 -37.67
C SER A 33 -26.40 -18.80 -37.02
N THR A 34 -26.25 -18.52 -35.72
CA THR A 34 -25.00 -18.77 -34.99
C THR A 34 -24.83 -20.24 -34.67
N VAL A 35 -25.89 -20.91 -34.20
CA VAL A 35 -25.84 -22.34 -33.83
C VAL A 35 -25.65 -23.23 -35.06
N TYR A 36 -26.36 -22.95 -36.16
CA TYR A 36 -26.16 -23.67 -37.42
C TYR A 36 -24.77 -23.46 -38.02
N ARG A 37 -24.20 -22.24 -37.95
CA ARG A 37 -22.81 -21.99 -38.35
C ARG A 37 -21.84 -22.77 -37.47
N HIS A 38 -22.01 -22.77 -36.15
CA HIS A 38 -21.15 -23.51 -35.22
C HIS A 38 -21.23 -25.03 -35.42
N ARG A 39 -22.40 -25.56 -35.80
CA ARG A 39 -22.55 -26.94 -36.25
C ARG A 39 -21.71 -27.23 -37.50
N LYS A 40 -21.78 -26.36 -38.52
CA LYS A 40 -20.98 -26.51 -39.75
C LYS A 40 -19.48 -26.44 -39.47
N GLU A 41 -19.08 -25.63 -38.49
CA GLU A 41 -17.70 -25.52 -38.00
C GLU A 41 -17.28 -26.69 -37.08
N GLY A 42 -18.17 -27.64 -36.79
CA GLY A 42 -17.87 -28.81 -35.97
C GLY A 42 -17.70 -28.54 -34.47
N LYS A 43 -18.16 -27.39 -33.96
CA LYS A 43 -18.04 -27.02 -32.53
C LYS A 43 -18.88 -27.89 -31.60
N PHE A 44 -19.88 -28.55 -32.15
CA PHE A 44 -20.62 -29.64 -31.54
C PHE A 44 -21.10 -30.57 -32.66
N LEU A 45 -21.12 -31.87 -32.40
CA LEU A 45 -21.41 -32.89 -33.40
C LEU A 45 -22.49 -33.86 -32.86
N PRO A 46 -23.35 -34.38 -33.74
CA PRO A 46 -24.24 -35.47 -33.37
C PRO A 46 -23.42 -36.73 -33.06
N LYS A 47 -23.97 -37.61 -32.23
CA LYS A 47 -23.47 -38.97 -32.03
C LYS A 47 -23.76 -39.86 -33.22
N GLU A 48 -23.25 -41.09 -33.20
CA GLU A 48 -23.44 -42.12 -34.24
C GLU A 48 -24.91 -42.32 -34.62
N ASN A 49 -25.84 -42.10 -33.67
CA ASN A 49 -27.28 -42.22 -33.89
C ASN A 49 -27.95 -40.93 -34.40
N GLY A 50 -27.18 -39.90 -34.79
CA GLY A 50 -27.70 -38.60 -35.24
C GLY A 50 -28.16 -37.65 -34.12
N LYS A 51 -28.19 -38.12 -32.87
CA LYS A 51 -28.68 -37.36 -31.69
C LYS A 51 -27.60 -36.53 -31.01
N TYR A 52 -28.00 -35.47 -30.31
CA TYR A 52 -27.14 -34.58 -29.54
C TYR A 52 -27.32 -34.79 -28.03
N ARG A 53 -26.26 -35.14 -27.31
CA ARG A 53 -26.35 -35.34 -25.84
C ARG A 53 -26.30 -34.01 -25.10
N GLN A 54 -27.12 -33.86 -24.07
CA GLN A 54 -27.18 -32.64 -23.25
C GLN A 54 -25.81 -32.22 -22.72
N LYS A 55 -25.02 -33.15 -22.18
CA LYS A 55 -23.66 -32.86 -21.67
C LYS A 55 -22.72 -32.25 -22.70
N ASP A 56 -22.81 -32.71 -23.95
CA ASP A 56 -21.98 -32.22 -25.06
C ASP A 56 -22.45 -30.81 -25.48
N ILE A 57 -23.77 -30.57 -25.46
CA ILE A 57 -24.39 -29.27 -25.73
C ILE A 57 -24.07 -28.25 -24.62
N ASP A 58 -24.13 -28.65 -23.35
CA ASP A 58 -23.80 -27.78 -22.21
C ASP A 58 -22.33 -27.35 -22.25
N ARG A 59 -21.42 -28.28 -22.58
CA ARG A 59 -20.00 -27.96 -22.79
C ARG A 59 -19.80 -26.96 -23.93
N TYR A 60 -20.51 -27.17 -25.04
CA TYR A 60 -20.51 -26.25 -26.18
C TYR A 60 -21.00 -24.86 -25.76
N ALA A 61 -22.12 -24.78 -25.03
CA ALA A 61 -22.72 -23.52 -24.60
C ALA A 61 -21.74 -22.69 -23.76
N ARG A 62 -21.15 -23.30 -22.72
CA ARG A 62 -20.17 -22.65 -21.83
C ARG A 62 -18.94 -22.12 -22.57
N SER A 63 -18.51 -22.80 -23.62
CA SER A 63 -17.28 -22.48 -24.35
C SER A 63 -17.50 -21.42 -25.44
N PHE A 64 -18.66 -21.42 -26.10
CA PHE A 64 -18.86 -20.67 -27.34
C PHE A 64 -20.01 -19.68 -27.32
N LEU A 65 -20.98 -19.84 -26.43
CA LEU A 65 -22.14 -18.97 -26.33
C LEU A 65 -21.99 -17.93 -25.21
N ARG A 66 -22.79 -16.88 -25.34
CA ARG A 66 -22.93 -15.83 -24.33
C ARG A 66 -24.15 -16.13 -23.48
N GLU A 67 -24.08 -15.89 -22.19
CA GLU A 67 -25.27 -15.89 -21.34
C GLU A 67 -26.15 -14.70 -21.68
N ALA A 68 -27.47 -14.87 -21.59
CA ALA A 68 -28.43 -13.83 -21.91
C ALA A 68 -28.41 -12.68 -20.89
N GLU A 69 -28.16 -12.98 -19.61
CA GLU A 69 -28.10 -11.98 -18.55
C GLU A 69 -26.83 -11.13 -18.58
N THR A 70 -25.66 -11.78 -18.66
CA THR A 70 -24.36 -11.08 -18.62
C THR A 70 -23.92 -10.59 -20.00
N GLY A 71 -24.45 -11.18 -21.08
CA GLY A 71 -24.04 -10.89 -22.46
C GLY A 71 -22.61 -11.32 -22.79
N GLN A 72 -21.93 -12.01 -21.88
CA GLN A 72 -20.54 -12.44 -21.98
C GLN A 72 -20.43 -13.96 -22.06
N LYS A 73 -19.30 -14.46 -22.57
CA LYS A 73 -18.96 -15.88 -22.51
C LYS A 73 -18.41 -16.20 -21.12
N ILE A 74 -18.80 -17.33 -20.53
CA ILE A 74 -18.32 -17.74 -19.19
C ILE A 74 -16.80 -17.70 -19.10
N LYS A 75 -16.10 -18.30 -20.06
CA LYS A 75 -14.62 -18.30 -20.07
C LYS A 75 -14.02 -16.89 -20.04
N ALA A 76 -14.63 -15.93 -20.74
CA ALA A 76 -14.13 -14.56 -20.75
C ALA A 76 -14.32 -13.86 -19.39
N LEU A 77 -15.42 -14.15 -18.70
CA LEU A 77 -15.69 -13.65 -17.36
C LEU A 77 -14.74 -14.29 -16.33
N GLU A 78 -14.52 -15.60 -16.43
CA GLU A 78 -13.55 -16.34 -15.60
C GLU A 78 -12.13 -15.79 -15.78
N ASP A 79 -11.68 -15.61 -17.03
CA ASP A 79 -10.37 -15.03 -17.35
C ASP A 79 -10.24 -13.60 -16.78
N GLN A 80 -11.29 -12.78 -16.87
CA GLN A 80 -11.29 -11.43 -16.28
C GLN A 80 -11.21 -11.46 -14.75
N LEU A 81 -11.96 -12.35 -14.10
CA LEU A 81 -11.99 -12.48 -12.66
C LEU A 81 -10.65 -12.99 -12.13
N GLN A 82 -10.04 -13.96 -12.82
CA GLN A 82 -8.69 -14.44 -12.51
C GLN A 82 -7.64 -13.34 -12.63
N ARG A 83 -7.69 -12.53 -13.70
CA ARG A 83 -6.79 -11.38 -13.87
C ARG A 83 -6.94 -10.37 -12.75
N LYS A 84 -8.17 -9.98 -12.41
CA LYS A 84 -8.42 -9.06 -11.28
C LYS A 84 -7.91 -9.61 -9.96
N LYS A 85 -8.07 -10.91 -9.72
CA LYS A 85 -7.55 -11.57 -8.52
C LYS A 85 -6.03 -11.50 -8.47
N LEU A 86 -5.35 -11.85 -9.56
CA LEU A 86 -3.88 -11.78 -9.66
C LEU A 86 -3.37 -10.35 -9.47
N GLU A 87 -4.03 -9.35 -10.08
CA GLU A 87 -3.69 -7.94 -9.88
C GLU A 87 -3.83 -7.51 -8.42
N GLN A 88 -4.88 -7.95 -7.73
CA GLN A 88 -5.07 -7.62 -6.32
C GLN A 88 -4.06 -8.34 -5.42
N GLU A 89 -3.71 -9.59 -5.73
CA GLU A 89 -2.67 -10.34 -5.05
C GLU A 89 -1.29 -9.68 -5.21
N LEU A 90 -0.96 -9.22 -6.42
CA LEU A 90 0.27 -8.47 -6.68
C LEU A 90 0.34 -7.18 -5.86
N LYS A 91 -0.74 -6.38 -5.84
CA LYS A 91 -0.80 -5.16 -5.03
C LYS A 91 -0.63 -5.43 -3.54
N ASN A 92 -1.26 -6.48 -3.03
CA ASN A 92 -1.11 -6.86 -1.63
C ASN A 92 0.33 -7.27 -1.32
N LEU A 93 0.98 -8.00 -2.23
CA LEU A 93 2.37 -8.43 -2.08
C LEU A 93 3.34 -7.23 -2.13
N GLU A 94 3.08 -6.26 -3.00
CA GLU A 94 3.84 -5.00 -3.07
C GLU A 94 3.74 -4.22 -1.76
N LEU A 95 2.53 -4.04 -1.22
CA LEU A 95 2.32 -3.36 0.07
C LEU A 95 3.00 -4.10 1.23
N GLU A 96 2.96 -5.43 1.23
CA GLU A 96 3.66 -6.23 2.23
C GLU A 96 5.18 -6.08 2.12
N HIS A 97 5.70 -6.08 0.89
CA HIS A 97 7.12 -5.86 0.63
C HIS A 97 7.58 -4.47 1.09
N GLU A 98 6.81 -3.42 0.81
CA GLU A 98 7.10 -2.06 1.29
C GLU A 98 7.10 -1.97 2.81
N ARG A 99 6.13 -2.60 3.49
CA ARG A 99 6.10 -2.66 4.96
C ARG A 99 7.31 -3.37 5.53
N LYS A 100 7.68 -4.52 4.97
CA LYS A 100 8.89 -5.27 5.39
C LYS A 100 10.16 -4.48 5.16
N LYS A 101 10.25 -3.78 4.03
CA LYS A 101 11.39 -2.90 3.73
C LYS A 101 11.49 -1.75 4.73
N PHE A 102 10.37 -1.07 5.01
CA PHE A 102 10.34 0.01 6.00
C PHE A 102 10.73 -0.48 7.40
N GLN A 103 10.21 -1.63 7.83
CA GLN A 103 10.56 -2.26 9.10
C GLN A 103 12.05 -2.61 9.17
N HIS A 104 12.59 -3.21 8.10
CA HIS A 104 14.02 -3.51 8.00
C HIS A 104 14.89 -2.25 8.06
N ASP A 105 14.51 -1.20 7.35
CA ASP A 105 15.23 0.07 7.39
C ASP A 105 15.14 0.76 8.76
N LYS A 106 14.01 0.60 9.48
CA LYS A 106 13.87 1.02 10.88
C LYS A 106 14.81 0.24 11.80
N GLU A 107 14.90 -1.07 11.63
CA GLU A 107 15.83 -1.94 12.38
C GLU A 107 17.30 -1.63 12.10
N LEU A 108 17.62 -1.21 10.87
CA LEU A 108 18.95 -0.70 10.50
C LEU A 108 19.25 0.71 11.05
N GLY A 109 18.33 1.32 11.81
CA GLY A 109 18.52 2.64 12.41
C GLY A 109 18.48 3.80 11.42
N LYS A 110 17.91 3.62 10.22
CA LYS A 110 17.81 4.69 9.21
C LYS A 110 16.71 5.71 9.52
N TYR A 111 15.86 5.43 10.50
CA TYR A 111 14.73 6.27 10.89
C TYR A 111 14.75 6.54 12.38
N ILE A 112 14.39 7.78 12.73
CA ILE A 112 14.12 8.22 14.10
C ILE A 112 12.66 8.63 14.22
N GLU A 113 12.08 8.46 15.41
CA GLU A 113 10.72 8.91 15.68
C GLU A 113 10.68 10.44 15.69
N ARG A 114 9.61 11.00 15.09
CA ARG A 114 9.49 12.46 14.93
C ARG A 114 9.54 13.19 16.27
N GLU A 115 8.85 12.66 17.28
CA GLU A 115 8.84 13.23 18.63
C GLU A 115 10.24 13.24 19.26
N LYS A 116 11.02 12.16 19.10
CA LYS A 116 12.41 12.11 19.57
C LYS A 116 13.28 13.15 18.86
N MET A 117 13.10 13.32 17.55
CA MET A 117 13.79 14.37 16.79
C MET A 117 13.42 15.78 17.28
N GLU A 118 12.14 16.03 17.56
CA GLU A 118 11.66 17.31 18.06
C GLU A 118 12.26 17.63 19.45
N ILE A 119 12.29 16.64 20.35
CA ILE A 119 12.93 16.77 21.67
C ILE A 119 14.43 17.06 21.52
N GLU A 120 15.13 16.33 20.65
CA GLU A 120 16.56 16.53 20.41
C GLU A 120 16.87 17.93 19.85
N LEU A 121 16.04 18.43 18.92
CA LEU A 121 16.15 19.80 18.41
C LEU A 121 15.90 20.85 19.50
N ALA A 122 14.88 20.65 20.33
CA ALA A 122 14.56 21.56 21.42
C ALA A 122 15.70 21.61 22.46
N ALA A 123 16.26 20.46 22.83
CA ALA A 123 17.40 20.37 23.74
C ALA A 123 18.64 21.09 23.16
N ARG A 124 18.96 20.84 21.88
CA ARG A 124 20.07 21.53 21.19
C ARG A 124 19.86 23.04 21.13
N ALA A 125 18.62 23.49 20.88
CA ALA A 125 18.30 24.92 20.90
C ALA A 125 18.49 25.52 22.30
N GLY A 126 18.09 24.81 23.36
CA GLY A 126 18.30 25.24 24.75
C GLY A 126 19.78 25.34 25.13
N ILE A 127 20.59 24.34 24.75
CA ILE A 127 22.05 24.37 24.97
C ILE A 127 22.69 25.54 24.22
N LEU A 128 22.32 25.75 22.96
CA LEU A 128 22.80 26.87 22.15
C LEU A 128 22.43 28.21 22.79
N GLU A 129 21.19 28.39 23.22
CA GLU A 129 20.72 29.62 23.87
C GLU A 129 21.50 29.90 25.17
N ALA A 130 21.66 28.88 26.02
CA ALA A 130 22.42 29.00 27.27
C ALA A 130 23.90 29.37 27.00
N GLY A 131 24.52 28.71 26.02
CA GLY A 131 25.88 29.00 25.57
C GLY A 131 26.05 30.45 25.10
N LEU A 132 25.13 30.92 24.25
CA LEU A 132 25.13 32.31 23.77
C LEU A 132 24.96 33.33 24.91
N LYS A 133 24.03 33.09 25.85
CA LYS A 133 23.84 33.97 27.02
C LYS A 133 25.12 34.07 27.85
N HIS A 134 25.74 32.93 28.15
CA HIS A 134 26.98 32.88 28.93
C HIS A 134 28.14 33.57 28.19
N TRP A 135 28.24 33.37 26.88
CA TRP A 135 29.25 34.00 26.04
C TRP A 135 29.12 35.51 26.01
N VAL A 136 27.90 36.04 25.82
CA VAL A 136 27.63 37.50 25.90
C VAL A 136 28.09 38.06 27.25
N GLN A 137 27.71 37.41 28.35
CA GLN A 137 28.11 37.83 29.69
C GLN A 137 29.64 37.86 29.86
N SER A 138 30.33 36.87 29.28
CA SER A 138 31.78 36.72 29.42
C SER A 138 32.56 37.72 28.56
N ARG A 139 32.06 38.07 27.36
CA ARG A 139 32.73 38.98 26.41
C ARG A 139 32.34 40.45 26.55
N ALA A 140 31.26 40.76 27.27
CA ALA A 140 30.73 42.13 27.37
C ALA A 140 31.78 43.17 27.78
N ALA A 141 32.64 42.85 28.75
CA ALA A 141 33.69 43.76 29.21
C ALA A 141 34.76 44.03 28.13
N ASP A 142 35.15 43.00 27.38
CA ASP A 142 36.15 43.10 26.32
C ASP A 142 35.59 43.89 25.13
N TRP A 143 34.32 43.69 24.80
CA TRP A 143 33.62 44.48 23.78
C TRP A 143 33.57 45.96 24.13
N ILE A 144 33.20 46.31 25.38
CA ILE A 144 33.21 47.69 25.86
C ILE A 144 34.61 48.28 25.77
N ARG A 145 35.63 47.51 26.18
CA ARG A 145 37.03 47.95 26.15
C ARG A 145 37.55 48.15 24.72
N ALA A 146 37.17 47.29 23.77
CA ALA A 146 37.60 47.37 22.38
C ALA A 146 37.23 48.72 21.73
N VAL A 147 36.09 49.30 22.09
CA VAL A 147 35.63 50.60 21.57
C VAL A 147 35.73 51.75 22.56
N GLY A 148 36.24 51.51 23.77
CA GLY A 148 36.37 52.52 24.82
C GLY A 148 35.03 53.14 25.25
N GLY A 149 33.91 52.45 25.05
CA GLY A 149 32.57 52.98 25.28
C GLY A 149 32.13 54.10 24.31
N ASP A 150 32.85 54.32 23.20
CA ASP A 150 32.53 55.36 22.22
C ASP A 150 31.45 54.89 21.23
N VAL A 151 30.29 55.53 21.29
CA VAL A 151 29.14 55.25 20.41
C VAL A 151 29.48 55.46 18.93
N ARG A 152 30.44 56.34 18.60
CA ARG A 152 30.87 56.57 17.21
C ARG A 152 31.56 55.36 16.59
N LYS A 153 32.03 54.43 17.43
CA LYS A 153 32.68 53.17 17.02
C LYS A 153 31.73 51.98 16.96
N ALA A 154 30.42 52.21 16.94
CA ALA A 154 29.42 51.13 16.87
C ALA A 154 29.68 50.14 15.71
N GLY A 155 30.16 50.61 14.55
CA GLY A 155 30.53 49.73 13.43
C GLY A 155 31.71 48.80 13.76
N GLU A 156 32.73 49.30 14.45
CA GLU A 156 33.88 48.48 14.90
C GLU A 156 33.43 47.44 15.94
N LEU A 157 32.55 47.84 16.86
CA LEU A 157 31.96 46.95 17.86
C LEU A 157 31.19 45.78 17.20
N ILE A 158 30.32 46.10 16.24
CA ILE A 158 29.53 45.10 15.50
C ILE A 158 30.47 44.10 14.80
N ASN A 159 31.53 44.57 14.15
CA ASN A 159 32.48 43.69 13.47
C ASN A 159 33.20 42.74 14.44
N VAL A 160 33.60 43.23 15.62
CA VAL A 160 34.23 42.39 16.66
C VAL A 160 33.23 41.35 17.18
N MET A 161 32.00 41.76 17.46
CA MET A 161 30.96 40.85 17.95
C MET A 161 30.60 39.76 16.94
N ILE A 162 30.50 40.09 15.64
CA ILE A 162 30.24 39.11 14.58
C ILE A 162 31.39 38.12 14.48
N ARG A 163 32.64 38.59 14.49
CA ARG A 163 33.81 37.69 14.43
C ARG A 163 33.84 36.73 15.61
N ASP A 164 33.59 37.24 16.82
CA ASP A 164 33.57 36.42 18.03
C ASP A 164 32.38 35.44 18.02
N LEU A 165 31.22 35.83 17.44
CA LEU A 165 30.05 34.95 17.27
C LEU A 165 30.37 33.80 16.32
N ASP A 166 31.00 34.08 15.18
CA ASP A 166 31.41 33.06 14.21
C ASP A 166 32.36 32.05 14.85
N GLU A 167 33.31 32.51 15.68
CA GLU A 167 34.21 31.63 16.45
C GLU A 167 33.42 30.74 17.43
N HIS A 168 32.44 31.30 18.15
CA HIS A 168 31.61 30.55 19.09
C HIS A 168 30.74 29.49 18.40
N ILE A 169 30.08 29.84 17.29
CA ILE A 169 29.25 28.92 16.51
C ILE A 169 30.11 27.80 15.89
N ASN A 170 31.30 28.12 15.39
CA ASN A 170 32.22 27.10 14.89
C ASN A 170 32.63 26.10 15.96
N ASN A 171 32.88 26.56 17.20
CA ASN A 171 33.18 25.67 18.32
C ASN A 171 31.97 24.79 18.70
N TYR A 172 30.76 25.35 18.71
CA TYR A 172 29.52 24.59 18.92
C TYR A 172 29.31 23.51 17.85
N ALA A 173 29.64 23.81 16.59
CA ALA A 173 29.54 22.86 15.48
C ALA A 173 30.61 21.75 15.52
N GLN A 174 31.75 21.99 16.19
CA GLN A 174 32.84 21.01 16.32
C GLN A 174 32.68 20.07 17.52
N ALA A 175 31.95 20.48 18.57
CA ALA A 175 31.67 19.64 19.74
C ALA A 175 30.71 18.50 19.34
N LYS A 176 31.29 17.33 19.09
CA LYS A 176 30.63 16.08 18.73
C LYS A 176 29.97 15.44 19.94
N GLU A 177 28.75 14.94 19.72
CA GLU A 177 27.97 14.05 20.59
C GLU A 177 27.58 14.65 21.95
N TYR A 178 26.43 15.33 21.97
CA TYR A 178 25.71 15.58 23.22
C TYR A 178 25.00 14.28 23.62
N GLU A 179 25.49 13.60 24.65
CA GLU A 179 24.81 12.45 25.25
C GLU A 179 23.56 12.97 25.99
N LEU A 180 22.40 12.84 25.35
CA LEU A 180 21.12 13.19 25.95
C LEU A 180 20.64 12.02 26.81
N VAL A 181 20.80 12.16 28.13
CA VAL A 181 20.09 11.33 29.11
C VAL A 181 18.69 11.90 29.25
N ILE A 182 17.73 11.26 28.58
CA ILE A 182 16.30 11.56 28.77
C ILE A 182 15.87 10.74 29.98
N ASP A 183 15.87 11.36 31.17
CA ASP A 183 15.19 10.78 32.32
C ASP A 183 13.69 10.85 32.02
N GLY A 184 13.08 9.67 31.83
CA GLY A 184 11.65 9.55 31.60
C GLY A 184 10.91 10.15 32.79
N GLU A 185 10.12 11.19 32.53
CA GLU A 185 9.16 11.68 33.52
C GLU A 185 8.25 10.51 33.89
N GLU A 186 8.37 10.04 35.13
CA GLU A 186 7.48 9.04 35.70
C GLU A 186 6.04 9.57 35.57
N GLU A 187 5.25 8.93 34.72
CA GLU A 187 3.80 9.03 34.75
C GLU A 187 3.37 8.56 36.15
N THR A 188 3.15 9.52 37.03
CA THR A 188 2.50 9.28 38.32
C THR A 188 1.03 8.96 38.02
N GLU A 189 0.76 7.68 37.78
CA GLU A 189 -0.58 7.11 37.82
C GLU A 189 -1.17 7.44 39.21
N ARG A 190 -2.04 8.45 39.25
CA ARG A 190 -2.92 8.69 40.39
C ARG A 190 -3.99 7.60 40.36
N ASP A 191 -3.76 6.55 41.14
CA ASP A 191 -4.79 5.64 41.60
C ASP A 191 -5.83 6.41 42.42
N ASP A 192 -6.88 6.90 41.76
CA ASP A 192 -8.10 7.32 42.43
C ASP A 192 -8.89 6.07 42.86
N ASN A 193 -8.39 5.43 43.92
CA ASN A 193 -9.13 4.44 44.68
C ASN A 193 -10.10 5.17 45.64
N ILE A 194 -11.28 5.54 45.14
CA ILE A 194 -12.40 5.96 46.00
C ILE A 194 -13.35 4.79 46.16
N ALA A 195 -13.11 4.01 47.20
CA ALA A 195 -14.12 3.20 47.87
C ALA A 195 -14.29 3.74 49.30
N ASN A 196 -15.41 4.46 49.53
CA ASN A 196 -16.24 4.40 50.74
C ASN A 196 -17.47 5.29 50.57
#